data_AF-A0A759NUK7-F1
#
_entry.id   AF-A0A759NUK7-F1
#
_cell.length_a   1.000
_cell.length_b   1.000
_cell.length_c   1.000
_cell.angle_alpha   90.00
_cell.angle_beta   90.00
_cell.angle_gamma   90.00
#
_symmetry.space_group_name_H-M   'P 1'
#
loop_
_entity.id
_entity.type
_entity.pdbx_description
1 polymer ?
#
loop_
_entity_poly.entity_id
_entity_poly.type
_entity_poly.pdbx_seq_one_letter_code
_entity_poly.pdbx_strand_id
1 'polypeptide(L)' 'MGHEPEWKVEKQPRWLVAAIKKTISSLHGGYEEAAEWLDVTKDALFNRLRTGGDQIFPIGWALVLQRA' A
#
# COMPACT_ATOMS: atom_id res chain seq x y z
N MET A 1 11.76 -12.33 27.26
CA MET A 1 11.20 -12.03 25.92
C MET A 1 11.19 -10.52 25.79
N GLY A 2 12.07 -9.95 24.97
CA GLY A 2 12.18 -8.50 24.82
C GLY A 2 11.04 -8.00 23.96
N HIS A 3 10.17 -7.16 24.51
CA HIS A 3 9.22 -6.40 23.71
C HIS A 3 10.04 -5.48 22.80
N GLU A 4 9.90 -5.63 21.48
CA GLU A 4 10.42 -4.64 20.55
C GLU A 4 9.91 -3.25 20.98
N PRO A 5 10.74 -2.20 20.91
CA PRO A 5 10.33 -0.89 21.40
C PRO A 5 9.08 -0.37 20.67
N GLU A 6 8.14 0.24 21.39
CA GLU A 6 6.94 0.89 20.81
C GLU A 6 7.27 1.93 19.72
N TRP A 7 8.48 2.50 19.69
CA TRP A 7 8.88 3.41 18.61
C TRP A 7 8.97 2.73 17.23
N LYS A 8 8.99 1.39 17.18
CA LYS A 8 8.88 0.58 15.96
C LYS A 8 7.44 0.12 15.68
N VAL A 9 6.41 0.83 16.15
CA VAL A 9 5.04 0.53 15.71
C VAL A 9 4.98 0.65 14.18
N GLU A 10 4.58 -0.45 13.55
CA GLU A 10 4.38 -0.49 12.12
C GLU A 10 3.16 0.37 11.77
N LYS A 11 3.40 1.54 11.16
CA LYS A 11 2.35 2.50 10.77
C LYS A 11 1.25 1.88 9.90
N GLN A 12 1.61 0.82 9.17
CA GLN A 12 0.68 0.02 8.35
C GLN A 12 0.97 -1.46 8.56
N PRO A 13 -0.02 -2.27 8.97
CA PRO A 13 0.18 -3.70 9.16
C PRO A 13 0.68 -4.39 7.88
N ARG A 14 1.67 -5.28 7.98
CA ARG A 14 2.17 -6.07 6.83
C ARG A 14 1.07 -6.76 6.03
N TRP A 15 0.05 -7.29 6.72
CA TRP A 15 -1.06 -7.99 6.06
C TRP A 15 -1.85 -7.07 5.13
N LEU A 16 -2.03 -5.79 5.50
CA LEU A 16 -2.74 -4.81 4.69
C LEU A 16 -1.93 -4.45 3.45
N VAL A 17 -0.64 -4.19 3.63
CA VAL A 17 0.28 -3.93 2.51
C VAL A 17 0.30 -5.11 1.54
N ALA A 18 0.37 -6.34 2.05
CA ALA A 18 0.34 -7.54 1.23
C ALA A 18 -0.98 -7.70 0.46
N ALA A 19 -2.12 -7.41 1.10
CA ALA A 19 -3.42 -7.45 0.46
C ALA A 19 -3.53 -6.42 -0.67
N ILE A 20 -3.11 -5.17 -0.45
CA ILE A 20 -3.13 -4.12 -1.48
C ILE A 20 -2.23 -4.49 -2.66
N LYS A 21 -1.01 -4.99 -2.41
CA LYS A 21 -0.11 -5.46 -3.47
C LYS A 21 -0.76 -6.57 -4.29
N LYS A 22 -1.46 -7.51 -3.65
CA LYS A 22 -2.19 -8.58 -4.34
C LYS A 22 -3.33 -8.04 -5.21
N THR A 23 -4.11 -7.09 -4.71
CA THR A 23 -5.17 -6.41 -5.48
C THR A 23 -4.61 -5.67 -6.69
N ILE A 24 -3.52 -4.92 -6.52
CA ILE A 24 -2.86 -4.23 -7.63
C ILE A 24 -2.34 -5.25 -8.65
N SER A 25 -1.70 -6.33 -8.20
CA SER A 25 -1.20 -7.40 -9.09
C SER A 25 -2.29 -8.21 -9.79
N SER A 26 -3.56 -8.12 -9.36
CA SER A 26 -4.69 -8.72 -10.08
C SER A 26 -5.27 -7.84 -11.18
N LEU A 27 -4.89 -6.55 -11.24
CA LEU A 27 -5.25 -5.66 -12.35
C LEU A 27 -4.47 -6.05 -13.61
N HIS A 28 -5.06 -5.85 -14.79
CA HIS A 28 -4.43 -6.22 -16.06
C HIS A 28 -3.15 -5.41 -16.31
N GLY A 29 -3.19 -4.11 -16.03
CA GLY A 29 -2.04 -3.20 -16.10
C GLY A 29 -1.28 -3.07 -14.77
N GLY A 30 -1.65 -3.84 -13.74
CA GLY A 30 -0.92 -3.90 -12.49
C GLY A 30 -0.74 -2.54 -11.81
N TYR A 31 0.50 -2.19 -11.49
CA TYR A 31 0.85 -0.90 -10.87
C TYR A 31 0.67 0.30 -11.80
N GLU A 32 0.69 0.12 -13.12
CA GLU A 32 0.43 1.22 -14.07
C GLU A 32 -1.03 1.61 -14.05
N GLU A 33 -1.91 0.61 -14.19
CA GLU A 33 -3.37 0.81 -14.11
C GLU A 33 -3.80 1.34 -12.74
N ALA A 34 -3.26 0.80 -11.65
CA ALA A 34 -3.53 1.32 -10.32
C ALA A 34 -3.09 2.78 -10.14
N ALA A 35 -1.95 3.17 -10.72
CA ALA A 35 -1.45 4.54 -10.63
C ALA A 35 -2.36 5.51 -11.41
N GLU A 36 -2.83 5.09 -12.58
CA GLU A 36 -3.78 5.85 -13.40
C GLU A 36 -5.10 6.08 -12.67
N TRP A 37 -5.71 5.03 -12.11
CA TRP A 37 -6.98 5.15 -11.38
C TRP A 37 -6.91 6.03 -10.13
N LEU A 38 -5.73 6.06 -9.50
CA LEU A 38 -5.49 6.82 -8.27
C LEU A 38 -4.95 8.23 -8.53
N ASP A 39 -4.76 8.60 -9.79
CA ASP A 39 -4.17 9.88 -10.24
C ASP A 39 -2.83 10.19 -9.54
N VAL A 40 -1.94 9.20 -9.48
CA VAL A 40 -0.61 9.31 -8.87
C VAL A 40 0.46 8.58 -9.69
N THR A 41 1.72 8.77 -9.32
CA THR A 41 2.83 8.03 -9.93
C THR A 41 3.00 6.63 -9.31
N LYS A 42 3.60 5.70 -10.07
CA LYS A 42 3.99 4.37 -9.57
C LYS A 42 4.92 4.48 -8.36
N ASP A 43 5.85 5.43 -8.36
CA ASP A 43 6.74 5.70 -7.23
C ASP A 43 5.97 6.11 -5.96
N ALA A 44 4.90 6.89 -6.10
CA ALA A 44 4.05 7.25 -4.98
C ALA A 44 3.36 6.02 -4.36
N LEU A 45 2.95 5.04 -5.18
CA LEU A 45 2.45 3.75 -4.71
C LEU A 45 3.53 2.92 -4.02
N PHE A 46 4.71 2.78 -4.64
CA PHE A 46 5.81 2.02 -4.03
C PHE A 46 6.25 2.59 -2.68
N ASN A 47 6.34 3.91 -2.56
CA ASN A 47 6.69 4.59 -1.31
C ASN A 47 5.69 4.31 -0.17
N ARG A 48 4.40 4.14 -0.50
CA ARG A 48 3.33 3.82 0.47
C ARG A 48 3.20 2.32 0.76
N LEU A 49 3.73 1.47 -0.12
CA LEU A 49 3.68 0.00 -0.01
C LEU A 49 5.03 -0.62 0.39
N ARG A 50 6.01 0.20 0.76
CA ARG A 50 7.32 -0.23 1.28
C ARG A 50 7.25 -0.51 2.78
N THR A 51 7.79 -1.65 3.19
CA THR A 51 7.97 -2.00 4.61
C THR A 51 8.85 -0.96 5.31
N GLY A 52 8.41 -0.48 6.49
CA GLY A 52 9.13 0.57 7.22
C GLY A 52 9.18 1.91 6.50
N GLY A 53 8.22 2.19 5.62
CA GLY A 53 7.98 3.51 5.06
C GLY A 53 7.25 4.42 6.03
N ASP A 54 7.49 5.73 5.92
CA ASP A 54 6.79 6.74 6.73
C ASP A 54 5.47 7.19 6.13
N GLN A 55 5.20 6.81 4.88
CA GLN A 55 3.98 7.13 4.16
C GLN A 55 2.96 6.00 4.29
N ILE A 56 1.70 6.37 4.54
CA ILE A 56 0.57 5.44 4.69
C ILE A 56 -0.21 5.36 3.38
N PHE A 57 -0.69 4.16 3.03
CA PHE A 57 -1.62 3.98 1.92
C PHE A 57 -3.00 4.55 2.32
N PRO A 58 -3.51 5.60 1.64
CA PRO A 58 -4.77 6.23 2.02
C PRO A 58 -5.95 5.27 1.90
N ILE A 59 -6.86 5.30 2.87
CA ILE A 59 -8.06 4.46 2.81
C ILE A 59 -8.94 4.77 1.58
N GLY A 60 -8.96 6.03 1.14
CA GLY A 60 -9.66 6.42 -0.09
C GLY A 60 -9.13 5.70 -1.33
N TRP A 61 -7.82 5.46 -1.41
CA TRP A 61 -7.24 4.70 -2.51
C TRP A 61 -7.63 3.22 -2.44
N ALA A 62 -7.71 2.66 -1.24
CA ALA A 62 -8.15 1.27 -1.07
C ALA A 62 -9.60 1.09 -1.53
N LEU A 63 -10.46 2.08 -1.28
CA LEU A 63 -11.85 2.08 -1.76
C LEU A 63 -11.97 2.19 -3.28
N VAL A 64 -11.07 2.95 -3.93
CA VAL A 64 -11.02 3.02 -5.40
C VAL A 64 -10.59 1.67 -5.97
N LEU A 65 -9.51 1.07 -5.44
CA LEU A 65 -9.02 -0.24 -5.88
C LEU A 65 -9.97 -1.41 -5.59
N GLN A 66 -10.92 -1.26 -4.66
CA GLN A 66 -11.95 -2.28 -4.41
C GLN A 66 -13.08 -2.30 -5.45
N ARG A 67 -13.26 -1.23 -6.23
CA ARG A 67 -14.29 -1.14 -7.28
C ARG A 67 -13.82 -1.67 -8.64
N ALA A 68 -12.60 -2.22 -8.66
CA ALA A 68 -11.87 -2.77 -9.78
C ALA A 68 -12.39 -4.13 -10.24
#